data_AF-A0A524MS79-F1
#
_entry.id   AF-A0A524MS79-F1
#
_cell.length_a   1.000
_cell.length_b   1.000
_cell.length_c   1.000
_cell.angle_alpha   90.00
_cell.angle_beta   90.00
_cell.angle_gamma   90.00
#
_symmetry.space_group_name_H-M   'P 1'
#
loop_
_entity.id
_entity.type
_entity.pdbx_description
1 polymer ?
#
loop_
_entity_poly.entity_id
_entity_poly.type
_entity_poly.pdbx_seq_one_letter_code
_entity_poly.pdbx_strand_id
1 'polypeptide(L)' 'MRTVQMTLDEDLVQTVDRVAKDLHTTRSAFARDALQRAIERITTQKLEEKHRQGYLRKPAGAGEFDVWEREQKWGD' A
#
# COMPACT_ATOMS: atom_id res chain seq x y z
N MET A 1 11.30 -20.61 6.30
CA MET A 1 11.77 -19.53 5.40
C MET A 1 12.38 -20.18 4.17
N ARG A 2 12.20 -19.61 2.97
CA ARG A 2 12.82 -20.13 1.74
C ARG A 2 13.82 -19.08 1.22
N THR A 3 15.04 -19.50 0.96
CA THR A 3 16.07 -18.63 0.37
C THR A 3 15.83 -18.54 -1.14
N VAL A 4 15.81 -17.31 -1.65
CA VAL A 4 15.67 -17.01 -3.07
C VAL A 4 16.84 -16.12 -3.47
N GLN A 5 17.51 -16.44 -4.57
CA GLN A 5 18.51 -15.56 -5.17
C GLN A 5 17.81 -14.60 -6.13
N MET A 6 18.18 -13.32 -6.05
CA MET A 6 17.69 -12.27 -6.93
C MET A 6 18.84 -11.34 -7.27
N THR A 7 18.82 -10.78 -8.48
CA THR A 7 19.78 -9.78 -8.93
C THR A 7 19.19 -8.40 -8.67
N LEU A 8 19.98 -7.51 -8.07
CA LEU A 8 19.63 -6.12 -7.79
C LEU A 8 20.77 -5.24 -8.30
N ASP A 9 20.44 -4.02 -8.66
CA ASP A 9 21.45 -3.03 -9.04
C ASP A 9 22.38 -2.72 -7.85
N GLU A 10 23.65 -2.47 -8.15
CA GLU A 10 24.69 -2.33 -7.14
C GLU A 10 24.45 -1.12 -6.22
N ASP A 11 23.97 0.00 -6.80
CA ASP A 11 23.61 1.22 -6.08
C ASP A 11 22.44 1.00 -5.11
N LEU A 12 21.47 0.18 -5.51
CA LEU A 12 20.35 -0.23 -4.66
C LEU A 12 20.86 -1.07 -3.48
N VAL A 13 21.74 -2.04 -3.72
CA VAL A 13 22.32 -2.86 -2.64
C VAL A 13 23.08 -1.99 -1.64
N GLN A 14 23.91 -1.06 -2.10
CA GLN A 14 24.64 -0.13 -1.23
C GLN A 14 23.69 0.74 -0.40
N THR A 15 22.60 1.19 -1.00
CA THR A 15 21.58 1.99 -0.30
C THR A 15 20.86 1.17 0.77
N VAL A 16 20.46 -0.06 0.43
CA VAL A 16 19.83 -1.01 1.36
C VAL A 16 20.75 -1.29 2.54
N ASP A 17 22.05 -1.42 2.31
CA ASP A 17 23.03 -1.67 3.37
C ASP A 17 23.12 -0.55 4.39
N ARG A 18 23.21 0.68 3.89
CA ARG A 18 23.24 1.87 4.74
C ARG A 18 21.98 1.95 5.59
N VAL A 19 20.81 1.83 4.95
CA VAL A 19 19.52 1.93 5.65
C VAL A 19 19.34 0.78 6.66
N ALA A 20 19.71 -0.44 6.28
CA ALA A 20 19.63 -1.59 7.19
C ALA A 20 20.54 -1.39 8.41
N LYS A 21 21.73 -0.83 8.22
CA LYS A 21 22.64 -0.49 9.32
C LYS A 21 22.06 0.59 10.24
N ASP A 22 21.51 1.66 9.66
CA ASP A 22 20.92 2.77 10.43
C ASP A 22 19.68 2.33 11.23
N LEU A 23 18.91 1.38 10.69
CA LEU A 23 17.76 0.78 11.35
C LEU A 23 18.10 -0.42 12.24
N HIS A 24 19.39 -0.73 12.42
CA HIS A 24 19.87 -1.89 13.19
C HIS A 24 19.20 -3.22 12.79
N THR A 25 19.01 -3.43 11.48
CA THR A 25 18.39 -4.62 10.90
C THR A 25 19.31 -5.30 9.88
N THR A 26 18.89 -6.44 9.36
CA THR A 26 19.64 -7.16 8.31
C THR A 26 19.05 -6.86 6.92
N ARG A 27 19.86 -7.01 5.86
CA ARG A 27 19.40 -6.87 4.47
C ARG A 27 18.15 -7.70 4.19
N SER A 28 18.11 -8.94 4.67
CA SER A 28 17.00 -9.87 4.43
C SER A 28 15.75 -9.53 5.23
N ALA A 29 15.89 -8.94 6.43
CA ALA A 29 14.77 -8.43 7.19
C ALA A 29 14.21 -7.14 6.55
N PHE A 30 15.08 -6.20 6.16
CA PHE A 30 14.69 -4.99 5.45
C PHE A 30 13.97 -5.31 4.13
N ALA A 31 14.57 -6.15 3.30
CA ALA A 31 13.98 -6.53 2.01
C ALA A 31 12.62 -7.23 2.18
N ARG A 32 12.46 -8.06 3.21
CA ARG A 32 11.18 -8.71 3.51
C ARG A 32 10.10 -7.69 3.87
N ASP A 33 10.41 -6.76 4.78
CA ASP A 33 9.47 -5.72 5.19
C ASP A 33 9.07 -4.83 4.00
N ALA A 34 10.05 -4.42 3.19
CA ALA A 34 9.81 -3.63 2.00
C ALA A 34 8.92 -4.37 0.98
N LEU A 35 9.18 -5.65 0.72
CA LEU A 35 8.37 -6.48 -0.18
C LEU A 35 6.94 -6.66 0.34
N GLN A 36 6.78 -6.86 1.65
CA GLN A 36 5.46 -7.00 2.28
C GLN A 36 4.64 -5.72 2.12
N ARG A 37 5.23 -4.56 2.42
CA ARG A 37 4.59 -3.25 2.21
C ARG A 37 4.24 -3.00 0.75
N ALA A 38 5.12 -3.40 -0.18
CA ALA A 38 4.85 -3.26 -1.61
C ALA A 38 3.64 -4.11 -2.04
N ILE A 39 3.53 -5.35 -1.57
CA ILE A 39 2.39 -6.23 -1.84
C ILE A 39 1.09 -5.64 -1.26
N GLU A 40 1.13 -5.16 -0.02
CA GLU A 40 -0.02 -4.52 0.63
C GLU A 40 -0.48 -3.30 -0.16
N ARG A 41 0.45 -2.42 -0.56
CA ARG A 41 0.15 -1.24 -1.38
C ARG A 41 -0.50 -1.62 -2.71
N ILE A 42 0.04 -2.59 -3.43
CA ILE A 42 -0.52 -3.07 -4.70
C ILE A 42 -1.94 -3.62 -4.48
N THR A 43 -2.16 -4.33 -3.37
CA THR A 43 -3.46 -4.90 -3.03
C THR A 43 -4.49 -3.80 -2.77
N THR A 44 -4.15 -2.79 -1.98
CA THR A 44 -5.01 -1.62 -1.73
C THR A 44 -5.34 -0.89 -3.02
N GLN A 45 -4.34 -0.61 -3.86
CA GLN A 45 -4.53 0.08 -5.14
C GLN A 45 -5.49 -0.68 -6.08
N LYS A 46 -5.43 -2.01 -6.08
CA LYS A 46 -6.37 -2.84 -6.87
C LYS A 46 -7.80 -2.73 -6.34
N LEU A 47 -7.99 -2.66 -5.03
CA LEU A 47 -9.30 -2.48 -4.42
C LEU A 47 -9.88 -1.09 -4.72
N GLU A 48 -9.05 -0.05 -4.60
CA GLU A 48 -9.42 1.33 -4.94
C GLU A 48 -9.82 1.44 -6.42
N GLU A 49 -9.05 0.85 -7.33
CA GLU A 49 -9.38 0.86 -8.75
C GLU A 49 -10.67 0.09 -9.02
N LYS A 50 -10.89 -1.05 -8.34
CA LYS A 50 -12.16 -1.77 -8.42
C LYS A 50 -13.35 -0.91 -7.97
N HIS A 51 -13.20 -0.16 -6.87
CA HIS A 51 -14.23 0.77 -6.40
C HIS A 51 -14.47 1.87 -7.42
N ARG A 52 -13.42 2.52 -7.92
CA ARG A 52 -13.51 3.57 -8.94
C ARG A 52 -14.26 3.08 -10.18
N GLN A 53 -13.88 1.92 -10.71
CA GLN A 53 -14.56 1.31 -11.86
C GLN A 53 -16.02 0.97 -11.55
N GLY A 54 -16.33 0.56 -10.32
CA GLY A 54 -17.69 0.38 -9.85
C GLY A 54 -18.52 1.64 -9.97
N TYR A 55 -18.04 2.75 -9.43
CA TYR A 55 -18.73 4.05 -9.48
C TYR A 55 -18.80 4.65 -10.88
N LEU A 56 -17.80 4.43 -11.73
CA LEU A 56 -17.88 4.86 -13.13
C LEU A 56 -18.94 4.09 -13.92
N ARG A 57 -19.07 2.78 -13.66
CA ARG A 57 -20.07 1.92 -14.33
C ARG A 57 -21.48 2.11 -13.79
N LYS A 58 -21.60 2.39 -12.49
CA LYS A 58 -22.85 2.65 -11.79
C LYS A 58 -22.65 3.90 -10.93
N PRO A 59 -22.82 5.09 -11.53
CA PRO A 59 -22.78 6.33 -10.78
C PRO A 59 -23.81 6.29 -9.66
N ALA A 60 -23.48 6.92 -8.53
CA ALA A 60 -24.41 7.08 -7.43
C ALA A 60 -25.66 7.84 -7.91
N GLY A 61 -26.83 7.32 -7.57
CA GLY A 61 -28.09 8.01 -7.79
C GLY A 61 -28.18 9.28 -6.93
N ALA A 62 -28.92 10.28 -7.40
CA ALA A 62 -29.29 11.41 -6.56
C ALA A 62 -30.08 10.89 -5.33
N GLY A 63 -29.71 11.28 -4.12
CA GLY A 63 -30.37 10.80 -2.91
C GLY A 63 -29.83 9.50 -2.33
N GLU A 64 -28.90 8.81 -3.01
CA GLU A 64 -28.45 7.47 -2.60
C GLU A 64 -27.70 7.48 -1.25
N PHE A 65 -26.99 8.57 -0.95
CA PHE A 65 -26.18 8.70 0.27
C PHE A 65 -26.66 9.81 1.22
N ASP A 66 -27.66 10.59 0.82
CA ASP A 66 -28.19 11.76 1.55
C ASP A 66 -28.81 11.40 2.92
N VAL A 67 -29.11 10.12 3.15
CA VAL A 67 -29.63 9.63 4.44
C VAL A 67 -28.59 9.83 5.56
N TRP A 68 -27.30 9.70 5.25
CA TRP A 68 -26.21 9.83 6.22
C TRP A 68 -25.79 11.29 6.48
N GLU A 69 -26.10 12.22 5.58
CA GLU A 69 -25.70 13.63 5.72
C GLU A 69 -26.36 14.30 6.94
N ARG A 70 -27.60 13.92 7.26
CA ARG A 70 -28.34 14.46 8.42
C ARG A 70 -27.84 13.91 9.77
N GLU A 71 -27.06 12.83 9.75
CA GLU A 71 -26.52 12.19 10.95
C GLU A 71 -25.07 12.58 11.25
N GLN A 72 -24.39 13.26 10.33
CA GLN A 72 -23.01 13.70 10.52
C GLN A 72 -22.91 14.88 11.50
N LYS A 73 -22.51 14.59 12.74
CA LYS A 73 -21.97 15.57 13.69
C LYS A 73 -20.45 15.43 13.78
N TRP A 74 -19.74 16.02 12.83
CA TRP A 74 -18.33 16.33 13.01
C TRP A 74 -18.29 17.50 13.98
N GLY A 75 -17.92 17.29 15.24
CA GLY A 75 -17.83 18.38 16.22
C GLY A 75 -16.94 19.54 15.73
N ASP A 76 -16.98 20.66 16.45
CA ASP A 76 -16.14 21.84 16.15
C ASP A 76 -14.63 21.50 16.05
#